data_AF-A0A6C0CJ49-F1
#
_entry.id   AF-A0A6C0CJ49-F1
#
_cell.length_a   1.000
_cell.length_b   1.000
_cell.length_c   1.000
_cell.angle_alpha   90.00
_cell.angle_beta   90.00
_cell.angle_gamma   90.00
#
_symmetry.space_group_name_H-M   'P 1'
#
loop_
_entity.id
_entity.type
_entity.pdbx_description
1 polymer ?
#
loop_
_entity_poly.entity_id
_entity_poly.type
_entity_poly.pdbx_seq_one_letter_code
_entity_poly.pdbx_strand_id
1 'polypeptide(L)'
;MDEDELRRKTANMKLPQILSLCGEITTSRTNPCFNFPDFWRDTITRLYGNIVVLQRGDLTTGREWHNFAGYMATGISYKYRILHRANGWENVAKPFVPLEQIDEDSWAHQFDIPGALPKKGTKGFFVRLYLDGSAGSIDEGTFFINPNPKVALDLAKRYVGDYFHSKMAEFVLGACTLDGGGDEVEEFPTFPAADLFIRSAKAARTNSGYWILDWSRELVDPEEGYVVGAVREGAEFTWELVDITF
;
A
#
# COMPACT_ATOMS: atom_id res chain seq x y z
N MET A 1 -34.82 11.14 -3.86
CA MET A 1 -33.47 11.46 -3.35
C MET A 1 -32.49 11.21 -4.46
N ASP A 2 -31.79 12.25 -4.88
CA ASP A 2 -30.70 12.17 -5.86
C ASP A 2 -29.36 11.87 -5.17
N GLU A 3 -28.30 11.75 -5.97
CA GLU A 3 -26.95 11.42 -5.47
C GLU A 3 -26.38 12.54 -4.58
N ASP A 4 -26.62 13.81 -4.93
CA ASP A 4 -26.10 14.97 -4.18
C ASP A 4 -26.79 15.13 -2.82
N GLU A 5 -28.09 14.87 -2.74
CA GLU A 5 -28.83 14.82 -1.49
C GLU A 5 -28.33 13.66 -0.60
N LEU A 6 -28.08 12.48 -1.19
CA LEU A 6 -27.53 11.33 -0.46
C LEU A 6 -26.12 11.63 0.10
N ARG A 7 -25.25 12.25 -0.70
CA ARG A 7 -23.90 12.69 -0.28
C ARG A 7 -23.96 13.68 0.87
N ARG A 8 -24.81 14.70 0.78
CA ARG A 8 -24.99 15.70 1.85
C ARG A 8 -25.48 15.07 3.15
N LYS A 9 -26.46 14.15 3.08
CA LYS A 9 -26.98 13.46 4.27
C LYS A 9 -25.94 12.57 4.95
N THR A 10 -25.05 11.94 4.17
CA THR A 10 -24.11 10.92 4.67
C THR A 10 -22.70 11.47 4.98
N ALA A 11 -22.44 12.75 4.72
CA ALA A 11 -21.12 13.37 4.83
C ALA A 11 -20.41 13.13 6.17
N ASN A 12 -21.16 13.13 7.28
CA ASN A 12 -20.65 12.93 8.63
C ASN A 12 -21.04 11.56 9.24
N MET A 13 -21.65 10.69 8.45
CA MET A 13 -22.07 9.37 8.90
C MET A 13 -20.92 8.36 8.80
N LYS A 14 -20.88 7.42 9.75
CA LYS A 14 -20.05 6.21 9.71
C LYS A 14 -20.72 5.14 8.84
N LEU A 15 -19.94 4.16 8.36
CA LEU A 15 -20.43 3.13 7.45
C LEU A 15 -21.73 2.42 7.94
N PRO A 16 -21.87 2.00 9.22
CA PRO A 16 -23.10 1.36 9.68
C PRO A 16 -24.34 2.27 9.61
N GLN A 17 -24.18 3.56 9.86
CA GLN A 17 -25.28 4.54 9.79
C GLN A 17 -25.73 4.74 8.34
N ILE A 18 -24.78 4.80 7.40
CA ILE A 18 -25.06 4.90 5.97
C ILE A 18 -25.81 3.66 5.48
N LEU A 19 -25.36 2.47 5.89
CA LEU A 19 -26.03 1.21 5.58
C LEU A 19 -27.44 1.14 6.17
N SER A 20 -27.65 1.61 7.41
CA SER A 20 -28.98 1.72 8.03
C SER A 20 -29.90 2.63 7.20
N LEU A 21 -29.42 3.83 6.86
CA LEU A 21 -30.17 4.78 6.02
C LEU A 21 -30.54 4.14 4.67
N CYS A 22 -29.57 3.51 4.00
CA CYS A 22 -29.81 2.80 2.74
C CYS A 22 -30.81 1.65 2.91
N GLY A 23 -30.83 0.97 4.06
CA GLY A 23 -31.81 -0.06 4.41
C GLY A 23 -33.21 0.49 4.66
N GLU A 24 -33.35 1.68 5.22
CA GLU A 24 -34.65 2.33 5.48
C GLU A 24 -35.33 2.83 4.19
N ILE A 25 -34.54 3.18 3.17
CA ILE A 25 -35.05 3.64 1.86
C ILE A 25 -35.68 2.51 1.02
N THR A 26 -35.66 1.25 1.52
CA THR A 26 -36.14 0.02 0.85
C THR A 26 -37.62 -0.03 0.50
N THR A 27 -38.45 0.90 1.00
CA THR A 27 -39.88 0.98 0.63
C THR A 27 -40.11 1.46 -0.81
N SER A 28 -39.08 2.01 -1.47
CA SER A 28 -39.10 2.47 -2.85
C SER A 28 -38.44 1.44 -3.78
N ARG A 29 -39.09 1.09 -4.90
CA ARG A 29 -38.54 0.22 -5.97
C ARG A 29 -37.22 0.72 -6.59
N THR A 30 -36.71 1.88 -6.17
CA THR A 30 -35.46 2.49 -6.62
C THR A 30 -34.66 2.96 -5.40
N ASN A 31 -33.92 2.05 -4.75
CA ASN A 31 -32.98 2.46 -3.71
C ASN A 31 -31.81 3.24 -4.35
N PRO A 32 -31.68 4.55 -4.10
CA PRO A 32 -30.64 5.38 -4.70
C PRO A 32 -29.23 4.86 -4.36
N CYS A 33 -29.05 4.25 -3.20
CA CYS A 33 -27.77 3.67 -2.82
C CYS A 33 -27.28 2.57 -3.78
N PHE A 34 -28.16 1.87 -4.50
CA PHE A 34 -27.71 0.83 -5.44
C PHE A 34 -27.37 1.36 -6.83
N ASN A 35 -27.77 2.59 -7.15
CA ASN A 35 -27.69 3.15 -8.49
C ASN A 35 -26.44 4.02 -8.71
N PHE A 36 -25.74 4.39 -7.63
CA PHE A 36 -24.62 5.34 -7.69
C PHE A 36 -23.31 4.65 -7.24
N PRO A 37 -22.52 4.09 -8.17
CA PRO A 37 -21.20 3.54 -7.84
C PRO A 37 -20.24 4.59 -7.28
N ASP A 38 -20.26 5.82 -7.81
CA ASP A 38 -19.38 6.91 -7.38
C ASP A 38 -19.65 7.33 -5.94
N PHE A 39 -20.91 7.38 -5.53
CA PHE A 39 -21.28 7.61 -4.14
C PHE A 39 -20.56 6.65 -3.18
N TRP A 40 -20.50 5.36 -3.52
CA TRP A 40 -19.83 4.38 -2.67
C TRP A 40 -18.32 4.49 -2.72
N ARG A 41 -17.73 4.70 -3.91
CA ARG A 41 -16.28 4.92 -4.02
C ARG A 41 -15.85 6.08 -3.13
N ASP A 42 -16.56 7.20 -3.21
CA ASP A 42 -16.22 8.38 -2.41
C ASP A 42 -16.49 8.16 -0.92
N THR A 43 -17.55 7.42 -0.58
CA THR A 43 -17.84 7.06 0.81
C THR A 43 -16.75 6.17 1.41
N ILE A 44 -16.29 5.14 0.68
CA ILE A 44 -15.22 4.26 1.14
C ILE A 44 -13.89 5.00 1.18
N THR A 45 -13.57 5.79 0.17
CA THR A 45 -12.36 6.64 0.15
C THR A 45 -12.33 7.59 1.35
N ARG A 46 -13.45 8.25 1.67
CA ARG A 46 -13.54 9.14 2.83
C ARG A 46 -13.34 8.41 4.16
N LEU A 47 -13.87 7.19 4.30
CA LEU A 47 -13.89 6.47 5.57
C LEU A 47 -12.65 5.60 5.81
N TYR A 48 -12.05 5.06 4.74
CA TYR A 48 -10.99 4.04 4.80
C TYR A 48 -9.75 4.38 3.95
N GLY A 49 -9.76 5.53 3.26
CA GLY A 49 -8.70 5.93 2.35
C GLY A 49 -8.89 5.39 0.93
N ASN A 50 -8.22 6.04 -0.02
CA ASN A 50 -8.37 5.77 -1.45
C ASN A 50 -7.83 4.38 -1.85
N ILE A 51 -6.86 3.86 -1.12
CA ILE A 51 -6.18 2.61 -1.50
C ILE A 51 -7.17 1.46 -1.64
N VAL A 52 -8.11 1.31 -0.69
CA VAL A 52 -9.13 0.23 -0.71
C VAL A 52 -9.96 0.25 -2.00
N VAL A 53 -10.31 1.45 -2.48
CA VAL A 53 -11.06 1.61 -3.72
C VAL A 53 -10.24 1.22 -4.93
N LEU A 54 -8.95 1.61 -4.96
CA LEU A 54 -8.03 1.25 -6.04
C LEU A 54 -7.73 -0.26 -6.07
N GLN A 55 -7.63 -0.91 -4.91
CA GLN A 55 -7.42 -2.35 -4.81
C GLN A 55 -8.61 -3.12 -5.42
N ARG A 56 -9.84 -2.60 -5.30
CA ARG A 56 -11.11 -3.25 -5.69
C ARG A 56 -11.69 -2.76 -7.02
N GLY A 57 -10.85 -2.69 -8.05
CA GLY A 57 -11.27 -2.33 -9.41
C GLY A 57 -12.20 -3.33 -10.09
N ASP A 58 -12.49 -4.47 -9.46
CA ASP A 58 -13.45 -5.50 -9.90
C ASP A 58 -14.92 -5.14 -9.66
N LEU A 59 -15.18 -4.15 -8.80
CA LEU A 59 -16.50 -3.67 -8.44
C LEU A 59 -16.92 -2.53 -9.38
N THR A 60 -17.93 -2.74 -10.21
CA THR A 60 -18.34 -1.78 -11.26
C THR A 60 -19.68 -1.13 -10.98
N THR A 61 -20.57 -1.80 -10.25
CA THR A 61 -21.94 -1.33 -10.00
C THR A 61 -22.15 -0.83 -8.57
N GLY A 62 -23.11 0.07 -8.36
CA GLY A 62 -23.43 0.59 -7.02
C GLY A 62 -23.90 -0.51 -6.08
N ARG A 63 -24.57 -1.55 -6.59
CA ARG A 63 -24.94 -2.74 -5.83
C ARG A 63 -23.72 -3.54 -5.35
N GLU A 64 -22.73 -3.75 -6.20
CA GLU A 64 -21.50 -4.47 -5.82
C GLU A 64 -20.74 -3.71 -4.72
N TRP A 65 -20.61 -2.40 -4.89
CA TRP A 65 -19.99 -1.54 -3.87
C TRP A 65 -20.78 -1.50 -2.57
N HIS A 66 -22.11 -1.43 -2.62
CA HIS A 66 -22.95 -1.53 -1.43
C HIS A 66 -22.74 -2.87 -0.70
N ASN A 67 -22.73 -3.98 -1.43
CA ASN A 67 -22.52 -5.31 -0.83
C ASN A 67 -21.13 -5.41 -0.20
N PHE A 68 -20.11 -4.91 -0.90
CA PHE A 68 -18.75 -4.80 -0.38
C PHE A 68 -18.69 -3.99 0.91
N ALA A 69 -19.34 -2.82 0.96
CA ALA A 69 -19.46 -2.00 2.16
C ALA A 69 -20.15 -2.75 3.31
N GLY A 70 -21.20 -3.52 3.02
CA GLY A 70 -21.87 -4.39 3.98
C GLY A 70 -20.91 -5.39 4.63
N TYR A 71 -20.11 -6.11 3.83
CA TYR A 71 -19.12 -7.06 4.34
C TYR A 71 -17.96 -6.38 5.09
N MET A 72 -17.54 -5.19 4.67
CA MET A 72 -16.55 -4.39 5.41
C MET A 72 -17.08 -3.99 6.79
N ALA A 73 -18.35 -3.59 6.89
CA ALA A 73 -18.95 -3.20 8.16
C ALA A 73 -19.03 -4.35 9.18
N THR A 74 -19.07 -5.61 8.71
CA THR A 74 -19.01 -6.80 9.58
C THR A 74 -17.59 -7.26 9.88
N GLY A 75 -16.56 -6.63 9.30
CA GLY A 75 -15.16 -7.02 9.48
C GLY A 75 -14.78 -8.31 8.74
N ILE A 76 -15.52 -8.70 7.69
CA ILE A 76 -15.15 -9.87 6.88
C ILE A 76 -13.90 -9.53 6.06
N SER A 77 -12.91 -10.41 6.10
CA SER A 77 -11.75 -10.43 5.21
C SER A 77 -11.46 -11.85 4.73
N TYR A 78 -10.90 -11.96 3.53
CA TYR A 78 -10.49 -13.22 2.92
C TYR A 78 -8.98 -13.28 2.83
N LYS A 79 -8.37 -14.30 3.44
CA LYS A 79 -6.92 -14.48 3.46
C LYS A 79 -6.47 -15.20 2.20
N TYR A 80 -5.42 -14.70 1.57
CA TYR A 80 -4.78 -15.27 0.38
C TYR A 80 -3.28 -15.43 0.61
N ARG A 81 -2.64 -16.15 -0.31
CA ARG A 81 -1.22 -16.42 -0.24
C ARG A 81 -0.57 -16.48 -1.61
N ILE A 82 0.63 -15.92 -1.70
CA ILE A 82 1.58 -16.14 -2.79
C ILE A 82 2.73 -17.01 -2.28
N LEU A 83 3.09 -18.05 -3.02
CA LEU A 83 4.21 -18.94 -2.72
C LEU A 83 5.40 -18.58 -3.61
N HIS A 84 6.59 -18.48 -3.04
CA HIS A 84 7.83 -18.43 -3.80
C HIS A 84 8.36 -19.85 -3.98
N ARG A 85 8.51 -20.30 -5.22
CA ARG A 85 9.10 -21.60 -5.58
C ARG A 85 10.34 -21.39 -6.44
N ALA A 86 11.09 -22.47 -6.67
CA ALA A 86 12.32 -22.44 -7.49
C ALA A 86 12.14 -21.83 -8.89
N ASN A 87 10.93 -21.89 -9.46
CA ASN A 87 10.61 -21.38 -10.79
C ASN A 87 9.91 -19.99 -10.78
N GLY A 88 9.87 -19.33 -9.62
CA GLY A 88 9.22 -18.03 -9.41
C GLY A 88 8.01 -18.10 -8.50
N TRP A 89 7.22 -17.03 -8.50
CA TRP A 89 6.04 -16.92 -7.66
C TRP A 89 4.82 -17.65 -8.25
N GLU A 90 4.12 -18.36 -7.37
CA GLU A 90 2.87 -19.06 -7.66
C GLU A 90 1.75 -18.51 -6.76
N ASN A 91 0.65 -18.09 -7.38
CA ASN A 91 -0.54 -17.66 -6.65
C ASN A 91 -1.38 -18.85 -6.19
N VAL A 92 -1.76 -18.87 -4.93
CA VAL A 92 -2.75 -19.83 -4.40
C VAL A 92 -4.14 -19.18 -4.49
N ALA A 93 -4.86 -19.48 -5.57
CA ALA A 93 -6.12 -18.83 -5.94
C ALA A 93 -7.32 -19.08 -5.00
N LYS A 94 -7.16 -19.87 -3.93
CA LYS A 94 -8.25 -20.16 -2.98
C LYS A 94 -8.01 -19.42 -1.66
N PRO A 95 -9.08 -18.92 -1.01
CA PRO A 95 -8.99 -18.42 0.35
C PRO A 95 -8.30 -19.46 1.24
N PHE A 96 -7.27 -19.02 1.96
CA PHE A 96 -6.36 -19.89 2.70
C PHE A 96 -7.06 -20.58 3.89
N VAL A 97 -6.77 -21.88 4.07
CA VAL A 97 -7.15 -22.74 5.21
C VAL A 97 -5.92 -22.86 6.13
N PRO A 98 -6.04 -22.85 7.48
CA PRO A 98 -4.94 -22.68 8.44
C PRO A 98 -3.70 -23.59 8.30
N LEU A 99 -2.60 -23.10 8.93
CA LEU A 99 -1.16 -23.41 8.77
C LEU A 99 -0.68 -24.86 8.95
N GLU A 100 -1.53 -25.85 9.20
CA GLU A 100 -1.10 -27.21 9.56
C GLU A 100 -0.56 -28.05 8.37
N GLN A 101 -0.39 -27.46 7.18
CA GLN A 101 -0.10 -28.18 5.93
C GLN A 101 1.02 -27.58 5.08
N ILE A 102 1.98 -26.86 5.66
CA ILE A 102 3.02 -26.17 4.87
C ILE A 102 4.37 -26.89 5.05
N ASP A 103 4.90 -27.41 3.94
CA ASP A 103 6.29 -27.86 3.84
C ASP A 103 7.24 -26.73 4.27
N GLU A 104 8.22 -27.07 5.12
CA GLU A 104 9.17 -26.16 5.77
C GLU A 104 10.03 -25.34 4.78
N ASP A 105 10.03 -25.69 3.48
CA ASP A 105 10.90 -25.11 2.44
C ASP A 105 10.22 -24.05 1.53
N SER A 106 9.04 -23.53 1.89
CA SER A 106 8.34 -22.53 1.05
C SER A 106 8.21 -21.15 1.71
N TRP A 107 8.82 -20.12 1.11
CA TRP A 107 8.54 -18.72 1.48
C TRP A 107 7.15 -18.34 0.95
N ALA A 108 6.30 -17.85 1.85
CA ALA A 108 4.92 -17.51 1.55
C ALA A 108 4.62 -16.08 2.02
N HIS A 109 4.04 -15.27 1.14
CA HIS A 109 3.49 -13.97 1.52
C HIS A 109 1.97 -14.09 1.66
N GLN A 110 1.44 -13.66 2.81
CA GLN A 110 0.00 -13.66 3.09
C GLN A 110 -0.56 -12.26 2.94
N PHE A 111 -1.75 -12.14 2.37
CA PHE A 111 -2.45 -10.86 2.26
C PHE A 111 -3.95 -11.06 2.40
N ASP A 112 -4.64 -10.03 2.88
CA ASP A 112 -6.07 -10.06 3.15
C ASP A 112 -6.82 -9.17 2.16
N ILE A 113 -7.91 -9.69 1.59
CA ILE A 113 -8.86 -8.91 0.78
C ILE A 113 -10.08 -8.60 1.67
N PRO A 114 -10.31 -7.33 2.04
CA PRO A 114 -11.47 -6.98 2.84
C PRO A 114 -12.77 -7.14 2.05
N GLY A 115 -13.87 -7.36 2.77
CA GLY A 115 -15.22 -7.25 2.22
C GLY A 115 -15.63 -8.47 1.40
N ALA A 116 -15.78 -8.30 0.08
CA ALA A 116 -16.33 -9.30 -0.83
C ALA A 116 -15.25 -10.16 -1.50
N LEU A 117 -15.55 -11.43 -1.79
CA LEU A 117 -14.68 -12.26 -2.63
C LEU A 117 -14.47 -11.62 -4.02
N PRO A 118 -13.24 -11.65 -4.58
CA PRO A 118 -13.01 -11.29 -5.97
C PRO A 118 -13.83 -12.18 -6.92
N LYS A 119 -14.24 -11.61 -8.06
CA LYS A 119 -14.91 -12.39 -9.11
C LYS A 119 -13.95 -13.44 -9.68
N LYS A 120 -14.38 -14.70 -9.74
CA LYS A 120 -13.62 -15.80 -10.34
C LYS A 120 -13.14 -15.42 -11.75
N GLY A 121 -11.87 -15.69 -12.02
CA GLY A 121 -11.16 -15.37 -13.26
C GLY A 121 -10.59 -13.95 -13.32
N THR A 122 -10.86 -13.11 -12.33
CA THR A 122 -10.33 -11.74 -12.31
C THR A 122 -8.82 -11.78 -12.10
N LYS A 123 -8.13 -10.96 -12.89
CA LYS A 123 -6.67 -10.83 -12.87
C LYS A 123 -6.26 -9.63 -12.02
N GLY A 124 -5.04 -9.68 -11.51
CA GLY A 124 -4.48 -8.57 -10.76
C GLY A 124 -2.99 -8.74 -10.53
N PHE A 125 -2.46 -7.89 -9.67
CA PHE A 125 -1.08 -7.94 -9.22
C PHE A 125 -1.04 -7.84 -7.71
N PHE A 126 -0.27 -8.72 -7.08
CA PHE A 126 0.21 -8.52 -5.73
C PHE A 126 1.52 -7.72 -5.81
N VAL A 127 1.61 -6.63 -5.06
CA VAL A 127 2.78 -5.77 -4.96
C VAL A 127 3.51 -6.12 -3.68
N ARG A 128 4.75 -6.54 -3.82
CA ARG A 128 5.68 -6.67 -2.70
C ARG A 128 6.69 -5.54 -2.75
N LEU A 129 6.86 -4.87 -1.63
CA LEU A 129 7.83 -3.81 -1.44
C LEU A 129 8.83 -4.28 -0.39
N TYR A 130 10.11 -4.16 -0.73
CA TYR A 130 11.23 -4.48 0.13
C TYR A 130 12.13 -3.25 0.20
N LEU A 131 12.40 -2.74 1.41
CA LEU A 131 13.43 -1.73 1.62
C LEU A 131 14.53 -2.34 2.47
N ASP A 132 15.74 -2.42 1.94
CA ASP A 132 16.93 -2.81 2.70
C ASP A 132 17.76 -1.57 3.05
N GLY A 133 18.13 -1.43 4.32
CA GLY A 133 18.91 -0.30 4.81
C GLY A 133 19.30 -0.43 6.28
N SER A 134 20.10 0.52 6.76
CA SER A 134 20.60 0.58 8.15
C SER A 134 19.50 0.68 9.21
N ALA A 135 18.28 1.11 8.82
CA ALA A 135 17.11 1.24 9.69
C ALA A 135 16.25 -0.05 9.80
N GLY A 136 16.65 -1.15 9.15
CA GLY A 136 15.91 -2.41 9.14
C GLY A 136 15.14 -2.65 7.84
N SER A 137 14.69 -3.90 7.64
CA SER A 137 13.94 -4.29 6.45
C SER A 137 12.45 -4.03 6.59
N ILE A 138 11.86 -3.34 5.61
CA ILE A 138 10.40 -3.22 5.47
C ILE A 138 9.95 -4.22 4.41
N ASP A 139 9.05 -5.15 4.76
CA ASP A 139 8.38 -6.06 3.83
C ASP A 139 6.87 -5.76 3.86
N GLU A 140 6.41 -4.93 2.93
CA GLU A 140 4.99 -4.54 2.80
C GLU A 140 4.36 -5.14 1.54
N GLY A 141 3.09 -5.53 1.67
CA GLY A 141 2.33 -6.20 0.63
C GLY A 141 0.97 -5.55 0.39
N THR A 142 0.62 -5.33 -0.88
CA THR A 142 -0.74 -4.90 -1.27
C THR A 142 -1.17 -5.60 -2.56
N PHE A 143 -2.41 -5.42 -3.02
CA PHE A 143 -2.90 -6.05 -4.24
C PHE A 143 -3.77 -5.11 -5.06
N PHE A 144 -3.83 -5.30 -6.37
CA PHE A 144 -4.69 -4.55 -7.27
C PHE A 144 -5.39 -5.51 -8.21
N ILE A 145 -6.73 -5.54 -8.19
CA ILE A 145 -7.52 -6.40 -9.08
C ILE A 145 -8.40 -5.57 -9.99
N ASN A 146 -8.49 -5.99 -11.26
CA ASN A 146 -9.32 -5.32 -12.25
C ASN A 146 -9.73 -6.31 -13.36
N PRO A 147 -10.94 -6.21 -13.93
CA PRO A 147 -11.32 -7.02 -15.08
C PRO A 147 -10.42 -6.78 -16.30
N ASN A 148 -9.79 -5.60 -16.38
CA ASN A 148 -8.74 -5.27 -17.34
C ASN A 148 -7.35 -5.40 -16.67
N PRO A 149 -6.56 -6.43 -17.00
CA PRO A 149 -5.24 -6.66 -16.38
C PRO A 149 -4.28 -5.47 -16.56
N LYS A 150 -4.37 -4.74 -17.68
CA LYS A 150 -3.51 -3.57 -17.92
C LYS A 150 -3.77 -2.47 -16.89
N VAL A 151 -5.04 -2.24 -16.55
CA VAL A 151 -5.42 -1.24 -15.54
C VAL A 151 -4.91 -1.67 -14.16
N ALA A 152 -5.01 -2.96 -13.81
CA ALA A 152 -4.46 -3.46 -12.56
C ALA A 152 -2.93 -3.26 -12.48
N LEU A 153 -2.20 -3.51 -13.58
CA LEU A 153 -0.76 -3.29 -13.67
C LEU A 153 -0.39 -1.82 -13.48
N ASP A 154 -1.11 -0.91 -14.15
CA ASP A 154 -0.85 0.52 -14.09
C ASP A 154 -1.11 1.06 -12.66
N LEU A 155 -2.16 0.58 -11.99
CA LEU A 155 -2.45 0.90 -10.59
C LEU A 155 -1.34 0.40 -9.66
N ALA A 156 -0.89 -0.84 -9.84
CA ALA A 156 0.18 -1.42 -9.05
C ALA A 156 1.49 -0.63 -9.20
N LYS A 157 1.88 -0.29 -10.44
CA LYS A 157 3.08 0.53 -10.71
C LYS A 157 2.98 1.92 -10.12
N ARG A 158 1.81 2.55 -10.22
CA ARG A 158 1.56 3.87 -9.62
C ARG A 158 1.71 3.81 -8.10
N TYR A 159 1.12 2.80 -7.45
CA TYR A 159 1.28 2.61 -6.01
C TYR A 159 2.74 2.45 -5.60
N VAL A 160 3.52 1.65 -6.34
CA VAL A 160 4.96 1.48 -6.09
C VAL A 160 5.69 2.82 -6.16
N GLY A 161 5.41 3.64 -7.18
CA GLY A 161 5.99 4.98 -7.32
C GLY A 161 5.57 5.95 -6.21
N ASP A 162 4.27 5.99 -5.90
CA ASP A 162 3.71 6.87 -4.87
C ASP A 162 4.25 6.49 -3.47
N TYR A 163 4.36 5.19 -3.17
CA TYR A 163 4.90 4.68 -1.91
C TYR A 163 6.39 5.02 -1.75
N PHE A 164 7.19 4.81 -2.80
CA PHE A 164 8.58 5.22 -2.76
C PHE A 164 8.72 6.73 -2.55
N HIS A 165 7.93 7.54 -3.26
CA HIS A 165 7.94 8.98 -3.06
C HIS A 165 7.57 9.38 -1.62
N SER A 166 6.56 8.74 -1.02
CA SER A 166 6.19 9.05 0.37
C SER A 166 7.26 8.63 1.37
N LYS A 167 7.90 7.47 1.18
CA LYS A 167 9.02 7.05 2.02
C LYS A 167 10.22 7.96 1.86
N MET A 168 10.47 8.46 0.65
CA MET A 168 11.49 9.48 0.43
C MET A 168 11.20 10.81 1.14
N ALA A 169 9.94 11.21 1.25
CA ALA A 169 9.57 12.40 2.00
C ALA A 169 9.73 12.21 3.53
N GLU A 170 9.60 10.97 4.03
CA GLU A 170 9.83 10.62 5.45
C GLU A 170 11.31 10.61 5.84
N PHE A 171 12.25 10.51 4.88
CA PHE A 171 13.67 10.80 5.12
C PHE A 171 13.86 12.30 5.39
N VAL A 172 13.41 12.73 6.57
CA VAL A 172 13.92 13.93 7.21
C VAL A 172 15.35 13.59 7.61
N LEU A 173 16.33 14.27 7.03
CA LEU A 173 17.71 14.27 7.54
C LEU A 173 17.66 14.85 8.96
N GLY A 174 17.40 14.01 9.94
CA GLY A 174 17.37 14.37 11.34
C GLY A 174 18.78 14.64 11.84
N ALA A 175 18.92 15.62 12.73
CA ALA A 175 20.12 15.78 13.52
C ALA A 175 20.31 14.52 14.37
N CYS A 176 21.37 13.77 14.13
CA CYS A 176 21.80 12.73 15.08
C CYS A 176 22.60 13.41 16.19
N THR A 177 22.10 13.35 17.43
CA THR A 177 22.93 13.56 18.61
C THR A 177 23.95 12.43 18.70
N LEU A 178 25.22 12.78 18.56
CA LEU A 178 26.32 11.92 18.98
C LEU A 178 26.30 11.90 20.50
N ASP A 179 25.97 10.75 21.10
CA ASP A 179 26.14 10.53 22.54
C ASP A 179 27.64 10.27 22.79
N GLY A 180 28.42 11.36 22.73
CA GLY A 180 29.79 11.40 23.21
C GLY A 180 29.71 11.49 24.72
N GLY A 181 29.95 10.37 25.41
CA GLY A 181 29.74 10.28 26.85
C GLY A 181 30.31 11.47 27.62
N GLY A 182 29.40 12.21 28.28
CA GLY A 182 29.70 13.21 29.31
C GLY A 182 29.63 14.66 28.85
N ASP A 183 28.48 15.28 29.13
CA ASP A 183 28.26 16.71 29.39
C ASP A 183 28.68 17.74 28.32
N GLU A 184 27.91 17.81 27.23
CA GLU A 184 27.18 19.02 26.76
C GLU A 184 26.53 18.68 25.40
N VAL A 185 25.19 18.77 25.33
CA VAL A 185 24.45 18.53 24.08
C VAL A 185 24.59 19.78 23.21
N GLU A 186 25.61 19.83 22.36
CA GLU A 186 25.69 20.85 21.31
C GLU A 186 24.63 20.54 20.23
N GLU A 187 23.60 21.38 20.16
CA GLU A 187 22.67 21.41 19.03
C GLU A 187 23.41 21.96 17.81
N PHE A 188 23.83 21.07 16.91
CA PHE A 188 24.42 21.49 15.64
C PHE A 188 23.38 22.17 14.75
N PRO A 189 23.75 23.27 14.06
CA PRO A 189 22.83 23.93 13.14
C PRO A 189 22.41 22.97 12.03
N THR A 190 21.10 22.94 11.77
CA THR A 190 20.49 22.32 10.59
C THR A 190 21.13 22.89 9.32
N PHE A 191 22.15 22.20 8.82
CA PHE A 191 22.66 22.42 7.47
C PHE A 191 21.78 21.63 6.47
N PRO A 192 21.50 22.21 5.29
CA PRO A 192 20.45 21.74 4.40
C PRO A 192 20.87 20.46 3.68
N ALA A 193 19.94 19.50 3.56
CA ALA A 193 19.43 18.99 2.29
C ALA A 193 20.37 18.70 1.07
N ALA A 194 21.68 18.50 1.25
CA ALA A 194 22.65 18.21 0.18
C ALA A 194 23.50 17.00 0.60
N ASP A 195 23.44 15.80 0.05
CA ASP A 195 22.97 15.36 -1.25
C ASP A 195 22.34 13.97 -1.10
N LEU A 196 21.01 13.91 -0.96
CA LEU A 196 20.30 12.66 -1.17
C LEU A 196 20.06 12.56 -2.68
N PHE A 197 20.93 11.84 -3.40
CA PHE A 197 20.84 11.71 -4.85
C PHE A 197 20.42 10.29 -5.23
N ILE A 198 19.38 10.19 -6.05
CA ILE A 198 19.01 8.92 -6.67
C ILE A 198 20.07 8.62 -7.73
N ARG A 199 21.10 7.81 -7.37
CA ARG A 199 22.19 7.44 -8.29
C ARG A 199 21.67 6.71 -9.53
N SER A 200 20.70 5.82 -9.35
CA SER A 200 20.07 5.13 -10.46
C SER A 200 18.70 4.58 -10.08
N ALA A 201 17.72 4.81 -10.95
CA ALA A 201 16.47 4.09 -10.97
C ALA A 201 16.51 3.10 -12.13
N LYS A 202 16.36 1.80 -11.85
CA LYS A 202 16.32 0.76 -12.89
C LYS A 202 15.14 -0.17 -12.66
N ALA A 203 14.19 -0.15 -13.58
CA ALA A 203 13.24 -1.24 -13.70
C ALA A 203 14.02 -2.47 -14.21
N ALA A 204 14.23 -3.46 -13.34
CA ALA A 204 14.99 -4.64 -13.67
C ALA A 204 14.28 -5.50 -14.73
N ARG A 205 12.93 -5.47 -14.77
CA ARG A 205 12.04 -6.13 -15.75
C ARG A 205 10.69 -5.38 -15.80
N THR A 206 9.73 -5.82 -16.62
CA THR A 206 8.38 -5.20 -16.65
C THR A 206 7.60 -5.33 -15.34
N ASN A 207 7.92 -6.36 -14.54
CA ASN A 207 7.20 -6.76 -13.32
C ASN A 207 8.07 -6.77 -12.06
N SER A 208 9.32 -6.32 -12.13
CA SER A 208 10.17 -6.12 -10.95
C SER A 208 11.17 -5.01 -11.20
N GLY A 209 11.63 -4.38 -10.12
CA GLY A 209 12.60 -3.32 -10.23
C GLY A 209 13.19 -2.92 -8.90
N TYR A 210 14.17 -2.02 -8.99
CA TYR A 210 14.83 -1.48 -7.82
C TYR A 210 15.16 0.00 -8.02
N TRP A 211 15.14 0.73 -6.91
CA TRP A 211 15.63 2.09 -6.78
C TRP A 211 16.75 2.06 -5.76
N ILE A 212 17.93 2.53 -6.18
CA ILE A 212 19.08 2.67 -5.27
C ILE A 212 19.15 4.12 -4.85
N LEU A 213 19.05 4.32 -3.55
CA LEU A 213 19.26 5.59 -2.87
C LEU A 213 20.67 5.57 -2.31
N ASP A 214 21.51 6.51 -2.73
CA ASP A 214 22.84 6.70 -2.17
C ASP A 214 22.88 8.09 -1.52
N TRP A 215 23.51 8.19 -0.35
CA TRP A 215 23.86 9.47 0.25
C TRP A 215 25.27 9.42 0.83
N SER A 216 25.91 10.58 0.90
CA SER A 216 27.21 10.75 1.54
C SER A 216 27.04 11.63 2.76
N ARG A 217 27.61 11.19 3.89
CA ARG A 217 27.75 11.99 5.10
C ARG A 217 29.21 12.36 5.27
N GLU A 218 29.52 13.64 5.32
CA GLU A 218 30.84 14.11 5.73
C GLU A 218 31.06 13.79 7.22
N LEU A 219 32.21 13.19 7.53
CA LEU A 219 32.71 13.06 8.89
C LEU A 219 33.50 14.34 9.17
N VAL A 220 33.03 15.13 10.12
CA VAL A 220 33.73 16.33 10.59
C VAL A 220 34.41 15.97 11.91
N ASP A 221 35.67 16.37 12.06
CA ASP A 221 36.38 16.25 13.32
C ASP A 221 35.76 17.22 14.31
N PRO A 222 35.19 16.75 15.44
CA PRO A 222 34.53 17.62 16.40
C PRO A 222 35.50 18.59 17.09
N GLU A 223 36.80 18.29 17.14
CA GLU A 223 37.80 19.16 17.80
C GLU A 223 38.39 20.20 16.84
N GLU A 224 38.61 19.83 15.57
CA GLU A 224 39.32 20.70 14.61
C GLU A 224 38.42 21.34 13.54
N GLY A 225 37.16 20.91 13.42
CA GLY A 225 36.15 21.54 12.57
C GLY A 225 36.37 21.37 11.06
N TYR A 226 37.29 20.51 10.63
CA TYR A 226 37.49 20.14 9.22
C TYR A 226 36.95 18.74 8.90
N VAL A 227 36.64 18.54 7.61
CA VAL A 227 36.17 17.26 7.07
C VAL A 227 37.31 16.25 7.07
N VAL A 228 37.16 15.16 7.85
CA VAL A 228 38.12 14.05 7.99
C VAL A 228 37.80 12.87 7.08
N GLY A 229 36.60 12.82 6.50
CA GLY A 229 36.22 11.79 5.53
C GLY A 229 34.78 11.91 5.08
N ALA A 230 34.34 10.96 4.26
CA ALA A 230 32.93 10.80 3.91
C ALA A 230 32.53 9.32 4.07
N VAL A 231 31.46 9.06 4.83
CA VAL A 231 30.81 7.75 4.85
C VAL A 231 29.75 7.76 3.77
N ARG A 232 29.77 6.73 2.94
CA ARG A 232 28.72 6.48 1.95
C ARG A 232 27.75 5.48 2.52
N GLU A 233 26.49 5.86 2.59
CA GLU A 233 25.39 5.01 3.00
C GLU A 233 24.39 4.90 1.84
N GLY A 234 23.58 3.86 1.86
CA GLY A 234 22.58 3.64 0.84
C GLY A 234 21.45 2.75 1.32
N ALA A 235 20.33 2.85 0.62
CA ALA A 235 19.18 1.98 0.79
C ALA A 235 18.74 1.48 -0.58
N GLU A 236 18.40 0.19 -0.64
CA GLU A 236 17.85 -0.43 -1.83
C GLU A 236 16.35 -0.61 -1.62
N PHE A 237 15.56 0.12 -2.41
CA PHE A 237 14.13 -0.15 -2.51
C PHE A 237 13.91 -1.10 -3.67
N THR A 238 13.51 -2.32 -3.37
CA THR A 238 13.17 -3.35 -4.35
C THR A 238 11.68 -3.60 -4.34
N TRP A 239 11.11 -3.77 -5.52
CA TRP A 239 9.70 -4.08 -5.68
C TRP A 239 9.49 -5.21 -6.66
N GLU A 240 8.43 -5.97 -6.41
CA GLU A 240 8.03 -7.09 -7.24
C GLU A 240 6.51 -7.09 -7.44
N LEU A 241 6.09 -7.28 -8.67
CA LEU A 241 4.70 -7.44 -9.08
C LEU A 241 4.47 -8.89 -9.43
N VAL A 242 3.65 -9.56 -8.64
CA VAL A 242 3.28 -10.96 -8.86
C VAL A 242 1.88 -11.03 -9.46
N ASP A 243 1.77 -11.64 -10.63
CA ASP A 243 0.49 -11.85 -11.29
C ASP A 243 -0.41 -12.76 -10.42
N ILE A 244 -1.64 -12.31 -10.18
CA ILE A 244 -2.64 -13.06 -9.43
C ILE A 244 -3.89 -13.30 -10.28
N THR A 245 -4.53 -14.44 -10.04
CA THR A 245 -5.78 -14.86 -10.67
C THR A 245 -6.66 -15.51 -9.60
N PHE A 246 -7.88 -15.01 -9.47
CA PHE A 246 -8.87 -15.49 -8.50
C PHE A 246 -9.85 -16.50 -9.11
#